data_AF-A0A966PPW5-F1
#
_entry.id   AF-A0A966PPW5-F1
#
_cell.length_a   1.000
_cell.length_b   1.000
_cell.length_c   1.000
_cell.angle_alpha   90.00
_cell.angle_beta   90.00
_cell.angle_gamma   90.00
#
_symmetry.space_group_name_H-M   'P 1'
#
loop_
_entity.id
_entity.type
_entity.pdbx_description
1 polymer ?
#
loop_
_entity_poly.entity_id
_entity_poly.type
_entity_poly.pdbx_seq_one_letter_code
_entity_poly.pdbx_strand_id
1 'polypeptide(L)'
;MRQLSPTAKDAVNLRDVYGAPRSRHPSGRPSIGLCMVMSIDGSTVVEGKSTLLSNPSDRDVLIALRSAADTIVVGAGTVRQDMYDVPSKKGLRVGVVTRTGSM
;
A
#
# COMPACT_ATOMS: atom_id res chain seq x y z
N MET A 1 -16.70 -6.12 3.43
CA MET A 1 -16.37 -4.69 3.56
C MET A 1 -17.46 -3.88 2.87
N ARG A 2 -17.89 -2.74 3.44
CA ARG A 2 -18.89 -1.85 2.84
C ARG A 2 -18.33 -0.44 2.68
N GLN A 3 -18.72 0.28 1.64
CA GLN A 3 -18.38 1.69 1.45
C GLN A 3 -19.38 2.53 2.23
N LEU A 4 -18.90 3.57 2.91
CA LEU A 4 -19.76 4.50 3.65
C LEU A 4 -19.85 5.87 2.97
N SER A 5 -18.83 6.24 2.19
CA SER A 5 -18.66 7.54 1.55
C SER A 5 -18.07 7.35 0.14
N PRO A 6 -18.43 8.19 -0.85
CA PRO A 6 -19.41 9.29 -0.79
C PRO A 6 -20.86 8.79 -0.76
N THR A 7 -21.08 7.53 -1.11
CA THR A 7 -22.39 6.87 -1.06
C THR A 7 -22.22 5.48 -0.45
N ALA A 8 -23.15 5.09 0.43
CA ALA A 8 -23.10 3.80 1.08
C ALA A 8 -23.36 2.65 0.09
N LYS A 9 -22.52 1.61 0.13
CA LYS A 9 -22.66 0.40 -0.70
C LYS A 9 -22.23 -0.83 0.09
N ASP A 10 -23.08 -1.85 0.16
CA ASP A 10 -22.78 -3.07 0.93
C ASP A 10 -21.74 -3.97 0.26
N ALA A 11 -21.71 -3.99 -1.07
CA ALA A 11 -20.69 -4.66 -1.86
C ALA A 11 -19.77 -3.64 -2.52
N VAL A 12 -18.46 -3.80 -2.32
CA VAL A 12 -17.44 -2.90 -2.85
C VAL A 12 -16.35 -3.72 -3.52
N ASN A 13 -16.06 -3.40 -4.77
CA ASN A 13 -14.84 -3.87 -5.41
C ASN A 13 -13.70 -2.93 -5.06
N LEU A 14 -12.72 -3.42 -4.29
CA LEU A 14 -11.60 -2.61 -3.80
C LEU A 14 -10.67 -2.15 -4.92
N ARG A 15 -10.63 -2.85 -6.06
CA ARG A 15 -9.87 -2.40 -7.22
C ARG A 15 -10.47 -1.15 -7.85
N ASP A 16 -11.79 -1.04 -7.89
CA ASP A 16 -12.47 0.13 -8.46
C ASP A 16 -12.27 1.37 -7.58
N VAL A 17 -12.13 1.18 -6.26
CA VAL A 17 -11.92 2.29 -5.31
C VAL A 17 -10.44 2.66 -5.20
N TYR A 18 -9.57 1.70 -4.87
CA TYR A 18 -8.17 1.97 -4.55
C TYR A 18 -7.25 1.91 -5.79
N GLY A 19 -7.63 1.10 -6.78
CA GLY A 19 -6.92 0.94 -8.05
C GLY A 19 -7.29 1.98 -9.11
N ALA A 20 -8.17 2.93 -8.79
CA ALA A 20 -8.56 3.99 -9.71
C ALA A 20 -7.34 4.84 -10.16
N PRO A 21 -7.27 5.22 -11.45
CA PRO A 21 -6.24 6.13 -11.94
C PRO A 21 -6.25 7.45 -11.18
N ARG A 22 -5.05 7.95 -10.82
CA ARG A 22 -4.89 9.25 -10.16
C ARG A 22 -4.20 10.21 -11.12
N SER A 23 -4.89 11.28 -11.50
CA SER A 23 -4.31 12.36 -12.30
C SER A 23 -3.18 13.03 -11.54
N ARG A 24 -2.16 13.51 -12.26
CA ARG A 24 -1.11 14.34 -11.66
C ARG A 24 -1.68 15.67 -11.20
N HIS A 25 -1.06 16.25 -10.18
CA HIS A 25 -1.38 17.61 -9.78
C HIS A 25 -1.02 18.59 -10.92
N PRO A 26 -1.77 19.69 -11.15
CA PRO A 26 -1.48 20.65 -12.23
C PRO A 26 -0.06 21.24 -12.21
N SER A 27 0.59 21.27 -11.05
CA SER A 27 2.00 21.69 -10.91
C SER A 27 3.03 20.64 -11.37
N GLY A 28 2.58 19.50 -11.91
CA GLY A 28 3.43 18.39 -12.35
C GLY A 28 3.83 17.40 -11.27
N ARG A 29 3.54 17.69 -9.99
CA ARG A 29 3.83 16.79 -8.86
C ARG A 29 3.11 15.44 -8.99
N PRO A 30 3.76 14.32 -8.63
CA PRO A 30 3.12 13.01 -8.66
C PRO A 30 2.04 12.91 -7.60
N SER A 31 1.03 12.10 -7.86
CA SER A 31 0.04 11.71 -6.85
C SER A 31 0.63 10.64 -5.95
N ILE A 32 0.46 10.81 -4.64
CA ILE A 32 1.01 9.89 -3.63
C ILE A 32 -0.15 9.14 -2.99
N GLY A 33 -0.06 7.81 -3.01
CA GLY A 33 -0.90 6.93 -2.20
C GLY A 33 -0.10 6.43 -1.00
N LEU A 34 -0.72 6.44 0.17
CA LEU A 34 -0.18 5.82 1.39
C LEU A 34 -1.04 4.62 1.74
N CYS A 35 -0.40 3.49 2.04
CA CYS A 35 -1.06 2.27 2.50
C CYS A 35 -0.33 1.78 3.74
N MET A 36 -1.06 1.56 4.82
CA MET A 36 -0.51 1.17 6.10
C MET A 36 -1.58 0.45 6.91
N VAL A 37 -1.15 -0.45 7.78
CA VAL A 37 -1.98 -1.05 8.84
C VAL A 37 -1.41 -0.62 10.19
N MET A 38 -2.28 -0.42 11.17
CA MET A 38 -1.90 -0.08 12.54
C MET A 38 -2.94 -0.60 13.53
N SER A 39 -2.51 -0.89 14.76
CA SER A 39 -3.40 -1.09 15.90
C SER A 39 -3.95 0.25 16.40
N ILE A 40 -4.96 0.16 17.26
CA ILE A 40 -5.68 1.34 17.80
C ILE A 40 -4.79 2.26 18.66
N ASP A 41 -3.73 1.72 19.25
CA ASP A 41 -2.76 2.45 20.07
C ASP A 41 -1.62 3.07 19.26
N GLY A 42 -1.59 2.87 17.93
CA GLY A 42 -0.56 3.42 17.07
C GLY A 42 0.52 2.45 16.62
N SER A 43 0.58 1.24 17.16
CA SER A 43 1.59 0.27 16.74
C SER A 43 1.39 -0.16 15.30
N THR A 44 2.50 -0.29 14.57
CA THR A 44 2.51 -0.69 13.15
C THR A 44 2.96 -2.15 12.98
N VAL A 45 3.33 -2.80 14.09
CA VAL A 45 3.83 -4.17 14.13
C VAL A 45 3.32 -4.88 15.39
N VAL A 46 3.09 -6.18 15.25
CA VAL A 46 2.93 -7.12 16.37
C VAL A 46 4.02 -8.17 16.19
N GLU A 47 4.78 -8.45 17.26
CA GLU A 47 5.92 -9.37 17.20
C GLU A 47 6.90 -9.10 16.04
N GLY A 48 7.10 -7.80 15.73
CA GLY A 48 8.01 -7.35 14.67
C GLY A 48 7.49 -7.49 13.24
N LYS A 49 6.20 -7.85 13.04
CA LYS A 49 5.59 -8.00 11.71
C LYS A 49 4.33 -7.16 11.56
N SER A 50 4.17 -6.51 10.41
CA SER A 50 2.93 -5.79 10.09
C SER A 50 1.79 -6.73 9.67
N THR A 51 2.13 -7.92 9.17
CA THR A 51 1.17 -8.90 8.67
C THR A 51 0.23 -9.44 9.75
N LEU A 52 0.66 -9.46 11.01
CA LEU A 52 -0.17 -9.88 12.15
C LEU A 52 -1.26 -8.87 12.52
N LEU A 53 -1.17 -7.62 12.03
CA LEU A 53 -2.22 -6.62 12.14
C LEU A 53 -3.20 -6.66 10.95
N SER A 54 -2.84 -7.36 9.88
CA SER A 54 -3.58 -7.33 8.61
C SER A 54 -4.58 -8.47 8.50
N ASN A 55 -5.64 -8.24 7.72
CA ASN A 55 -6.62 -9.23 7.30
C ASN A 55 -6.63 -9.37 5.75
N PRO A 56 -7.38 -10.34 5.19
CA PRO A 56 -7.44 -10.53 3.74
C PRO A 56 -7.89 -9.28 2.95
N SER A 57 -8.79 -8.47 3.50
CA SER A 57 -9.23 -7.23 2.83
C SER A 57 -8.12 -6.18 2.78
N ASP A 58 -7.28 -6.07 3.82
CA ASP A 58 -6.12 -5.15 3.81
C ASP A 58 -5.13 -5.55 2.72
N ARG A 59 -4.94 -6.86 2.53
CA ARG A 59 -4.11 -7.40 1.45
C ARG A 59 -4.68 -7.04 0.07
N ASP A 60 -6.00 -7.11 -0.10
CA ASP A 60 -6.65 -6.72 -1.36
C ASP A 60 -6.52 -5.22 -1.65
N VAL A 61 -6.62 -4.37 -0.62
CA VAL A 61 -6.34 -2.92 -0.75
C VAL A 61 -4.90 -2.68 -1.17
N LEU A 62 -3.93 -3.34 -0.52
CA LEU A 62 -2.51 -3.24 -0.87
C LEU A 62 -2.28 -3.63 -2.33
N ILE A 63 -2.86 -4.74 -2.79
CA ILE A 63 -2.74 -5.20 -4.19
C ILE A 63 -3.36 -4.19 -5.15
N ALA A 64 -4.55 -3.67 -4.85
CA ALA A 64 -5.22 -2.66 -5.67
C ALA A 64 -4.35 -1.39 -5.80
N LEU A 65 -3.78 -0.88 -4.71
CA LEU A 65 -2.90 0.28 -4.74
C LEU A 65 -1.62 0.02 -5.54
N ARG A 66 -0.97 -1.14 -5.34
CA ARG A 66 0.22 -1.53 -6.12
C ARG A 66 -0.07 -1.68 -7.61
N SER A 67 -1.27 -2.12 -7.97
CA SER A 67 -1.69 -2.21 -9.38
C SER A 67 -1.82 -0.84 -10.05
N ALA A 68 -2.24 0.18 -9.32
CA ALA A 68 -2.37 1.56 -9.82
C ALA A 68 -1.05 2.35 -9.79
N ALA A 69 -0.09 1.94 -8.96
CA ALA A 69 1.18 2.64 -8.82
C ALA A 69 2.11 2.40 -10.03
N ASP A 70 2.83 3.44 -10.45
CA ASP A 70 3.96 3.33 -11.38
C ASP A 70 5.27 3.02 -10.63
N THR A 71 5.35 3.45 -9.37
CA THR A 71 6.50 3.26 -8.50
C THR A 71 6.03 3.03 -7.07
N ILE A 72 6.64 2.06 -6.38
CA ILE A 72 6.47 1.82 -4.95
C ILE A 72 7.70 2.36 -4.24
N VAL A 73 7.49 3.04 -3.12
CA VAL A 73 8.56 3.44 -2.20
C VAL A 73 8.34 2.72 -0.88
N VAL A 74 9.39 2.06 -0.36
CA VAL A 74 9.32 1.28 0.89
C VAL A 74 10.62 1.43 1.68
N GLY A 75 10.53 1.42 3.01
CA GLY A 75 11.71 1.44 3.87
C GLY A 75 12.43 0.08 3.90
N ALA A 76 13.76 0.08 3.90
CA ALA A 76 14.55 -1.16 3.92
C ALA A 76 14.29 -2.03 5.17
N GLY A 77 13.97 -1.41 6.31
CA GLY A 77 13.59 -2.15 7.53
C GLY A 77 12.33 -2.99 7.33
N THR A 78 11.31 -2.42 6.69
CA THR A 78 10.07 -3.13 6.36
C THR A 78 10.32 -4.27 5.38
N VAL A 79 11.17 -4.06 4.36
CA VAL A 79 11.52 -5.12 3.41
C VAL A 79 12.13 -6.34 4.10
N ARG A 80 13.06 -6.12 5.03
CA ARG A 80 13.71 -7.19 5.79
C ARG A 80 12.77 -7.92 6.75
N GLN A 81 11.84 -7.21 7.39
CA GLN A 81 10.93 -7.81 8.37
C GLN A 81 9.74 -8.54 7.73
N ASP A 82 9.15 -7.94 6.70
CA ASP A 82 7.92 -8.46 6.09
C ASP A 82 8.18 -9.37 4.88
N MET A 83 9.46 -9.60 4.52
CA MET A 83 9.90 -10.55 3.48
C MET A 83 9.13 -10.35 2.15
N TYR A 84 9.07 -9.11 1.66
CA TYR A 84 8.38 -8.81 0.41
C TYR A 84 9.01 -9.54 -0.78
N ASP A 85 8.15 -10.06 -1.65
CA ASP A 85 8.52 -10.59 -2.95
C ASP A 85 8.39 -9.51 -4.05
N VAL A 86 9.01 -9.77 -5.20
CA VAL A 86 8.99 -8.91 -6.39
C VAL A 86 7.54 -8.73 -6.87
N PRO A 87 7.04 -7.48 -7.03
CA PRO A 87 5.71 -7.26 -7.58
C PRO A 87 5.54 -7.87 -8.97
N SER A 88 4.41 -8.53 -9.22
CA SER A 88 4.13 -9.20 -10.49
C SER A 88 3.78 -8.25 -11.66
N LYS A 89 3.52 -6.97 -11.39
CA LYS A 89 3.20 -5.97 -12.42
C LYS A 89 4.46 -5.62 -13.23
N LYS A 90 4.44 -5.95 -14.53
CA LYS A 90 5.53 -5.60 -15.45
C LYS A 90 5.76 -4.08 -15.48
N GLY A 91 7.02 -3.67 -15.37
CA GLY A 91 7.43 -2.26 -15.41
C GLY A 91 7.24 -1.49 -14.11
N LEU A 92 6.67 -2.10 -13.07
CA LEU A 92 6.57 -1.50 -11.74
C LEU A 92 7.96 -1.40 -11.10
N ARG A 93 8.34 -0.18 -10.71
CA ARG A 93 9.63 0.09 -10.05
C ARG A 93 9.45 0.09 -8.53
N VAL A 94 10.42 -0.46 -7.81
CA VAL A 94 10.47 -0.41 -6.35
C VAL A 94 11.70 0.39 -5.92
N GLY A 95 11.47 1.53 -5.27
CA GLY A 95 12.49 2.32 -4.60
C GLY A 95 12.58 1.93 -3.13
N VAL A 96 13.74 1.43 -2.71
CA VAL A 96 14.00 1.11 -1.31
C VAL A 96 14.73 2.28 -0.65
N VAL A 97 14.13 2.85 0.39
CA VAL A 97 14.73 3.94 1.17
C VAL A 97 15.51 3.34 2.33
N THR A 98 16.80 3.66 2.38
CA THR A 98 17.72 3.23 3.42
C THR A 98 18.58 4.40 3.87
N ARG A 99 18.91 4.43 5.16
CA ARG A 99 19.83 5.43 5.72
C ARG A 99 21.29 5.07 5.48
N THR A 100 21.61 3.77 5.34
CA THR A 100 22.99 3.26 5.35
C THR A 100 23.44 2.67 4.02
N GLY A 101 22.55 2.54 3.03
CA GLY A 101 22.84 1.83 1.79
C GLY A 101 22.76 0.30 1.90
N SER A 102 22.52 -0.24 3.10
CA SER A 102 22.39 -1.69 3.33
C SER A 102 20.96 -2.14 3.01
N MET A 103 20.84 -3.13 2.11
CA MET A 103 19.58 -3.85 1.88
C MET A 103 19.44 -4.96 2.92
#